data_AF-A0A914YRT2-F1
#
_entry.id   AF-A0A914YRT2-F1
#
_cell.length_a   1.000
_cell.length_b   1.000
_cell.length_c   1.000
_cell.angle_alpha   90.00
_cell.angle_beta   90.00
_cell.angle_gamma   90.00
#
_symmetry.space_group_name_H-M   'P 1'
#
loop_
_entity.id
_entity.type
_entity.pdbx_description
1 polymer ?
#
loop_
_entity_poly.entity_id
_entity_poly.type
_entity_poly.pdbx_seq_one_letter_code
_entity_poly.pdbx_strand_id
1 'polypeptide(L)'
;MKHYLFRRVENRKEKREHVCEQCQHRGISPHMVPIEEQKIPAMLVLSILMLYTALGGVLMSHLEPWSFFTSFYWSFITMTTVGFGDLMPRRDQYMYLILSYIILGLAITTMCIDLVGVQYIRKIHYFGRKIQDARSALAVVGGKVLNFFLNAFIAL
;
A
#
# COMPACT_ATOMS: atom_id res chain seq x y z
N MET A 1 34.37 -1.63 31.39
CA MET A 1 33.09 -2.17 30.91
C MET A 1 32.42 -1.34 29.79
N LYS A 2 32.40 0.00 29.85
CA LYS A 2 31.82 0.87 28.78
C LYS A 2 32.44 0.67 27.38
N HIS A 3 33.73 0.35 27.30
CA HIS A 3 34.46 0.13 26.04
C HIS A 3 33.95 -1.08 25.23
N TYR A 4 33.48 -2.14 25.91
CA TYR A 4 32.91 -3.32 25.26
C TYR A 4 31.53 -3.04 24.65
N LEU A 5 30.73 -2.19 25.29
CA LEU A 5 29.43 -1.79 24.77
C LEU A 5 29.58 -0.92 23.52
N PHE A 6 30.53 0.02 23.51
CA PHE A 6 30.78 0.89 22.37
C PHE A 6 31.19 0.08 21.12
N ARG A 7 32.12 -0.88 21.26
CA ARG A 7 32.50 -1.79 20.18
C ARG A 7 31.35 -2.68 19.68
N ARG A 8 30.39 -3.03 20.55
CA ARG A 8 29.20 -3.81 20.17
C ARG A 8 28.20 -2.97 19.37
N VAL A 9 28.13 -1.65 19.64
CA VAL A 9 27.29 -0.70 18.91
C VAL A 9 27.89 -0.38 17.54
N GLU A 10 29.20 -0.17 17.45
CA GLU A 10 29.95 0.03 16.19
C GLU A 10 29.73 -1.16 15.24
N ASN A 11 29.96 -2.39 15.70
CA ASN A 11 29.74 -3.61 14.92
C ASN A 11 28.27 -3.81 14.48
N ARG A 12 27.29 -3.30 15.24
CA ARG A 12 25.86 -3.36 14.87
C ARG A 12 25.50 -2.31 13.80
N LYS A 13 26.23 -1.19 13.74
CA LYS A 13 26.08 -0.17 12.68
C LYS A 13 26.70 -0.66 11.37
N GLU A 14 27.94 -1.14 11.43
CA GLU A 14 28.68 -1.66 10.27
C GLU A 14 27.94 -2.84 9.60
N LYS A 15 27.35 -3.74 10.41
CA LYS A 15 26.52 -4.85 9.89
C LYS A 15 25.21 -4.39 9.24
N ARG A 16 24.63 -3.24 9.64
CA ARG A 16 23.44 -2.67 9.00
C ARG A 16 23.78 -2.01 7.67
N GLU A 17 24.92 -1.34 7.59
CA GLU A 17 25.41 -0.70 6.35
C GLU A 17 25.74 -1.76 5.28
N HIS A 18 26.44 -2.84 5.64
CA HIS A 18 26.74 -3.93 4.70
C HIS A 18 25.51 -4.70 4.19
N VAL A 19 24.47 -4.89 5.03
CA VAL A 19 23.23 -5.56 4.58
C VAL A 19 22.46 -4.68 3.58
N CYS A 20 22.55 -3.36 3.71
CA CYS A 20 21.90 -2.43 2.79
C CYS A 20 22.53 -2.47 1.39
N GLU A 21 23.87 -2.53 1.29
CA GLU A 21 24.58 -2.74 0.01
C GLU A 21 24.31 -4.12 -0.59
N GLN A 22 24.25 -5.18 0.22
CA GLN A 22 24.07 -6.54 -0.28
C GLN A 22 22.63 -6.80 -0.80
N CYS A 23 21.63 -6.12 -0.26
CA CYS A 23 20.27 -6.11 -0.82
C CYS A 23 20.20 -5.44 -2.20
N GLN A 24 21.07 -4.46 -2.47
CA GLN A 24 21.13 -3.75 -3.74
C GLN A 24 21.70 -4.62 -4.87
N HIS A 25 22.56 -5.59 -4.55
CA HIS A 25 23.25 -6.43 -5.53
C HIS A 25 22.51 -7.74 -5.92
N ARG A 26 21.45 -8.13 -5.19
CA ARG A 26 20.70 -9.39 -5.41
C ARG A 26 19.54 -9.33 -6.40
N GLY A 27 19.42 -8.28 -7.21
CA GLY A 27 18.41 -8.24 -8.29
C GLY A 27 16.96 -8.22 -7.79
N ILE A 28 16.71 -7.70 -6.58
CA ILE A 28 15.37 -7.19 -6.26
C ILE A 28 15.18 -5.98 -7.17
N SER A 29 14.34 -6.14 -8.19
CA SER A 29 14.18 -5.20 -9.31
C SER A 29 14.22 -3.73 -8.87
N PRO A 30 15.09 -2.88 -9.43
CA PRO A 30 15.17 -1.46 -9.14
C PRO A 30 14.12 -0.66 -9.91
N HIS A 31 13.05 -1.29 -10.40
CA HIS A 31 11.85 -0.56 -10.84
C HIS A 31 10.96 -0.20 -9.63
N MET A 32 11.58 0.26 -8.56
CA MET A 32 10.92 1.11 -7.60
C MET A 32 11.08 2.52 -8.15
N VAL A 33 10.17 2.92 -9.04
CA VAL A 33 9.98 4.34 -9.33
C VAL A 33 9.93 5.01 -7.96
N PRO A 34 10.81 5.97 -7.65
CA PRO A 34 10.62 6.76 -6.46
C PRO A 34 9.27 7.45 -6.71
N ILE A 35 8.21 6.90 -6.10
CA ILE A 35 7.01 7.68 -5.84
C ILE A 35 7.58 8.77 -4.95
N GLU A 36 7.91 9.88 -5.60
CA GLU A 36 8.15 11.18 -4.99
C GLU A 36 7.24 11.22 -3.77
N GLU A 37 7.75 11.59 -2.60
CA GLU A 37 6.97 11.77 -1.36
C GLU A 37 5.93 12.91 -1.52
N GLN A 38 5.34 13.06 -2.70
CA GLN A 38 4.07 13.68 -2.94
C GLN A 38 3.04 12.88 -2.14
N LYS A 39 2.65 13.45 -0.99
CA LYS A 39 1.46 13.05 -0.25
C LYS A 39 0.25 13.27 -1.16
N ILE A 40 0.03 12.36 -2.11
CA ILE A 40 -1.20 12.32 -2.88
C ILE A 40 -2.27 11.92 -1.86
N PRO A 41 -3.18 12.83 -1.49
CA PRO A 41 -4.20 12.49 -0.53
C PRO A 41 -5.07 11.40 -1.16
N ALA A 42 -5.43 10.37 -0.39
CA ALA A 42 -6.33 9.31 -0.87
C ALA A 42 -7.64 9.89 -1.46
N MET A 43 -8.04 11.07 -0.97
CA MET A 43 -9.15 11.85 -1.51
C MET A 43 -9.00 12.18 -3.00
N LEU A 44 -7.78 12.48 -3.48
CA LEU A 44 -7.52 12.79 -4.89
C LEU A 44 -7.71 11.53 -5.76
N VAL A 45 -7.21 10.37 -5.31
CA VAL A 45 -7.41 9.09 -6.00
C VAL A 45 -8.91 8.76 -6.09
N LEU A 46 -9.64 8.88 -4.97
CA LEU A 46 -11.09 8.68 -4.96
C LEU A 46 -11.83 9.65 -5.88
N SER A 47 -11.40 10.91 -5.95
CA SER A 47 -12.00 11.90 -6.84
C SER A 47 -11.77 11.57 -8.32
N ILE A 48 -10.59 11.07 -8.69
CA ILE A 48 -10.29 10.63 -10.07
C ILE A 48 -11.18 9.43 -10.44
N LEU A 49 -11.30 8.44 -9.55
CA LEU A 49 -12.15 7.27 -9.79
C LEU A 49 -13.63 7.66 -9.91
N MET A 50 -14.12 8.55 -9.05
CA MET A 50 -15.49 9.09 -9.13
C MET A 50 -15.74 9.87 -10.42
N LEU A 51 -14.78 10.67 -10.88
CA LEU A 51 -14.90 11.39 -12.15
C LEU A 51 -14.91 10.42 -13.33
N TYR A 52 -14.05 9.40 -13.30
CA TYR A 52 -13.98 8.38 -14.35
C TYR A 52 -15.28 7.55 -14.45
N THR A 53 -15.91 7.20 -13.34
CA THR A 53 -17.22 6.52 -13.36
C THR A 53 -18.36 7.45 -13.77
N ALA A 54 -18.31 8.73 -13.37
CA ALA A 54 -19.27 9.72 -13.84
C ALA A 54 -19.20 9.90 -15.37
N LEU A 55 -18.00 9.96 -15.94
CA LEU A 55 -17.78 10.02 -17.39
C LEU A 55 -18.32 8.77 -18.09
N GLY A 56 -18.08 7.57 -17.54
CA GLY A 56 -18.65 6.33 -18.05
C GLY A 56 -20.18 6.31 -17.99
N GLY A 57 -20.76 6.83 -16.91
CA GLY A 57 -22.20 6.98 -16.74
C GLY A 57 -22.85 7.91 -17.78
N VAL A 58 -22.23 9.07 -18.04
CA VAL A 58 -22.69 9.98 -19.11
C VAL A 58 -22.57 9.30 -20.47
N LEU A 59 -21.42 8.69 -20.78
CA LEU A 59 -21.19 8.00 -22.05
C LEU A 59 -22.27 6.94 -22.30
N MET A 60 -22.50 6.05 -21.33
CA MET A 60 -23.48 4.98 -21.49
C MET A 60 -24.93 5.46 -21.49
N SER A 61 -25.26 6.56 -20.80
CA SER A 61 -26.61 7.14 -20.88
C SER A 61 -26.96 7.70 -22.27
N HIS A 62 -25.95 8.00 -23.10
CA HIS A 62 -26.14 8.42 -24.49
C HIS A 62 -26.09 7.25 -25.49
N LEU A 63 -25.32 6.20 -25.19
CA LEU A 63 -25.16 5.05 -26.08
C LEU A 63 -26.29 4.02 -25.95
N GLU A 64 -26.80 3.83 -24.74
CA GLU A 64 -27.87 2.89 -24.41
C GLU A 64 -29.07 3.64 -23.82
N PRO A 65 -30.30 3.10 -23.94
CA PRO A 65 -31.50 3.69 -23.37
C PRO A 65 -31.57 3.45 -21.85
N TRP A 66 -30.49 3.78 -21.14
CA TRP A 66 -30.36 3.65 -19.69
C TRP A 66 -30.40 5.01 -19.02
N SER A 67 -30.98 5.06 -17.81
CA SER A 67 -30.93 6.27 -17.01
C SER A 67 -29.49 6.58 -16.58
N PHE A 68 -29.19 7.86 -16.30
CA PHE A 68 -27.86 8.26 -15.82
C PHE A 68 -27.39 7.44 -14.60
N PHE A 69 -28.29 7.20 -13.63
CA PHE A 69 -27.97 6.41 -12.43
C PHE A 69 -27.72 4.93 -12.76
N THR A 70 -28.47 4.35 -13.71
CA THR A 70 -28.26 2.97 -14.18
C THR A 70 -26.92 2.83 -14.89
N SER A 71 -26.59 3.79 -15.76
CA SER A 71 -25.31 3.84 -16.46
C SER A 71 -24.13 4.07 -15.53
N PHE A 72 -24.29 4.93 -14.52
CA PHE A 72 -23.29 5.15 -13.47
C PHE A 72 -23.05 3.87 -12.66
N TYR A 73 -24.11 3.16 -12.29
CA TYR A 73 -24.01 1.87 -11.60
C TYR A 73 -23.26 0.84 -12.46
N TRP A 74 -23.60 0.71 -13.75
CA TRP A 74 -22.88 -0.17 -14.69
C TRP A 74 -21.39 0.18 -14.79
N SER A 75 -21.07 1.46 -14.87
CA SER A 75 -19.69 1.95 -14.93
C SER A 75 -18.93 1.66 -13.61
N PHE A 76 -19.57 1.86 -12.47
CA PHE A 76 -18.99 1.59 -11.15
C PHE A 76 -18.68 0.09 -10.95
N ILE A 77 -19.64 -0.81 -11.21
CA ILE A 77 -19.43 -2.26 -11.01
C ILE A 77 -18.38 -2.83 -11.96
N THR A 78 -18.26 -2.23 -13.15
CA THR A 78 -17.25 -2.57 -14.15
C THR A 78 -15.87 -2.12 -13.68
N MET A 79 -15.74 -0.88 -13.21
CA MET A 79 -14.49 -0.35 -12.66
C MET A 79 -14.03 -1.11 -11.42
N THR A 80 -14.95 -1.45 -10.51
CA THR A 80 -14.62 -2.23 -9.31
C THR A 80 -14.41 -3.72 -9.61
N THR A 81 -14.49 -4.13 -10.87
CA THR A 81 -14.34 -5.53 -11.33
C THR A 81 -15.32 -6.51 -10.67
N VAL A 82 -16.46 -6.00 -10.18
CA VAL A 82 -17.51 -6.84 -9.58
C VAL A 82 -18.29 -7.55 -10.68
N GLY A 83 -18.69 -6.81 -11.71
CA GLY A 83 -19.20 -7.36 -12.98
C GLY A 83 -20.38 -8.33 -12.85
N PHE A 84 -21.47 -7.93 -12.20
CA PHE A 84 -22.66 -8.79 -12.03
C PHE A 84 -23.27 -9.31 -13.35
N GLY A 85 -23.13 -8.57 -14.44
CA GLY A 85 -23.64 -8.97 -15.77
C GLY A 85 -25.16 -8.79 -15.94
N ASP A 86 -25.81 -8.11 -14.99
CA ASP A 86 -27.23 -7.71 -15.04
C ASP A 86 -27.51 -6.65 -16.11
N LEU A 87 -26.55 -5.74 -16.30
CA LEU A 87 -26.58 -4.69 -17.30
C LEU A 87 -25.47 -4.95 -18.32
N MET A 88 -25.87 -5.18 -19.56
CA MET A 88 -24.97 -5.46 -20.66
C MET A 88 -25.38 -4.64 -21.89
N PRO A 89 -24.45 -3.89 -22.51
CA PRO A 89 -24.74 -3.12 -23.71
C PRO A 89 -25.16 -4.06 -24.84
N ARG A 90 -26.19 -3.67 -25.58
CA ARG A 90 -26.80 -4.48 -26.65
C ARG A 90 -26.43 -3.99 -28.05
N ARG A 91 -25.87 -2.78 -28.16
CA ARG A 91 -25.49 -2.17 -29.43
C ARG A 91 -24.06 -2.56 -29.83
N ASP A 92 -23.95 -3.49 -30.77
CA ASP A 92 -22.65 -3.94 -31.32
C ASP A 92 -21.80 -2.80 -31.92
N GLN A 93 -22.47 -1.74 -32.41
CA GLN A 93 -21.83 -0.57 -33.03
C GLN A 93 -20.87 0.16 -32.07
N TYR A 94 -21.09 0.07 -30.76
CA TYR A 94 -20.29 0.76 -29.75
C TYR A 94 -19.38 -0.19 -28.96
N MET A 95 -19.34 -1.49 -29.32
CA MET A 95 -18.58 -2.49 -28.56
C MET A 95 -17.10 -2.14 -28.43
N TYR A 96 -16.48 -1.60 -29.49
CA TYR A 96 -15.09 -1.16 -29.44
C TYR A 96 -14.85 0.03 -28.49
N LEU A 97 -15.80 0.97 -28.40
CA LEU A 97 -15.73 2.10 -27.47
C LEU A 97 -15.89 1.63 -26.01
N ILE A 98 -16.76 0.66 -25.80
CA ILE A 98 -17.01 0.07 -24.48
C ILE A 98 -15.78 -0.73 -24.03
N LEU A 99 -15.19 -1.51 -24.92
CA LEU A 99 -13.98 -2.27 -24.65
C LEU A 99 -12.79 -1.35 -24.32
N SER A 100 -12.60 -0.28 -25.11
CA SER A 100 -11.52 0.67 -24.86
C SER A 100 -11.72 1.42 -23.54
N TYR A 101 -12.96 1.76 -23.19
CA TYR A 101 -13.31 2.30 -21.88
C TYR A 101 -12.88 1.35 -20.76
N ILE A 102 -13.26 0.06 -20.81
CA ILE A 102 -12.91 -0.93 -19.78
C ILE A 102 -11.39 -1.06 -19.62
N ILE A 103 -10.64 -1.16 -20.72
CA ILE A 103 -9.17 -1.28 -20.70
C ILE A 103 -8.54 -0.06 -20.01
N LEU A 104 -8.99 1.15 -20.37
CA LEU A 104 -8.50 2.38 -19.73
C LEU A 104 -8.87 2.43 -18.24
N GLY A 105 -10.05 1.99 -17.87
CA GLY A 105 -10.50 1.94 -16.47
C GLY A 105 -9.67 1.01 -15.61
N LEU A 106 -9.32 -0.16 -16.14
CA LEU A 106 -8.43 -1.11 -15.45
C LEU A 106 -7.01 -0.58 -15.31
N ALA A 107 -6.49 0.10 -16.34
CA ALA A 107 -5.17 0.74 -16.27
C ALA A 107 -5.12 1.83 -15.18
N ILE A 108 -6.13 2.70 -15.15
CA ILE A 108 -6.25 3.75 -14.12
C ILE A 108 -6.41 3.12 -12.73
N THR A 109 -7.25 2.10 -12.59
CA THR A 109 -7.51 1.44 -11.30
C THR A 109 -6.25 0.77 -10.77
N THR A 110 -5.46 0.12 -11.62
CA THR A 110 -4.17 -0.48 -11.25
C THR A 110 -3.21 0.58 -10.71
N MET A 111 -3.03 1.68 -11.44
CA MET A 111 -2.20 2.81 -10.98
C MET A 111 -2.68 3.37 -9.64
N CYS A 112 -4.00 3.50 -9.46
CA CYS A 112 -4.59 3.96 -8.21
C CYS A 112 -4.28 3.00 -7.04
N ILE A 113 -4.40 1.70 -7.26
CA ILE A 113 -4.08 0.66 -6.27
C ILE A 113 -2.59 0.73 -5.90
N ASP A 114 -1.69 0.92 -6.87
CA ASP A 114 -0.25 1.02 -6.61
C ASP A 114 0.09 2.24 -5.74
N LEU A 115 -0.46 3.41 -6.07
CA LEU A 115 -0.26 4.65 -5.30
C LEU A 115 -0.74 4.49 -3.84
N VAL A 116 -1.94 3.94 -3.67
CA VAL A 116 -2.54 3.73 -2.35
C VAL A 116 -1.78 2.63 -1.59
N GLY A 117 -1.40 1.55 -2.27
CA GLY A 117 -0.66 0.42 -1.73
C GLY A 117 0.66 0.84 -1.10
N VAL A 118 1.45 1.67 -1.78
CA VAL A 118 2.73 2.16 -1.23
C VAL A 118 2.54 2.99 0.04
N GLN A 119 1.51 3.83 0.11
CA GLN A 119 1.19 4.61 1.31
C GLN A 119 0.78 3.71 2.49
N TYR A 120 -0.04 2.70 2.23
CA TYR A 120 -0.43 1.72 3.25
C TYR A 120 0.76 0.88 3.73
N ILE A 121 1.61 0.39 2.82
CA ILE A 121 2.80 -0.39 3.16
C ILE A 121 3.76 0.43 4.05
N ARG A 122 3.97 1.72 3.75
CA ARG A 122 4.79 2.61 4.59
C ARG A 122 4.21 2.78 6.00
N LYS A 123 2.90 2.97 6.13
CA LYS A 123 2.22 3.04 7.44
C LYS A 123 2.35 1.74 8.22
N ILE A 124 2.14 0.59 7.56
CA ILE A 124 2.27 -0.73 8.19
C ILE A 124 3.71 -0.97 8.65
N HIS A 125 4.71 -0.65 7.82
CA HIS A 125 6.12 -0.80 8.19
C HIS A 125 6.55 0.16 9.32
N TYR A 126 6.02 1.39 9.32
CA TYR A 126 6.22 2.33 10.43
C TYR A 126 5.67 1.78 11.75
N PHE A 127 4.44 1.26 11.72
CA PHE A 127 3.81 0.68 12.88
C PHE A 127 4.54 -0.59 13.36
N GLY A 128 4.99 -1.43 12.42
CA GLY A 128 5.81 -2.62 12.69
C GLY A 128 7.11 -2.29 13.42
N ARG A 129 7.84 -1.25 13.00
CA ARG A 129 9.06 -0.80 13.71
C ARG A 129 8.75 -0.32 15.13
N LYS A 130 7.68 0.45 15.31
CA LYS A 130 7.25 0.94 16.64
C LYS A 130 6.95 -0.22 17.60
N ILE A 131 6.33 -1.29 17.11
CA ILE A 131 6.07 -2.50 17.90
C ILE A 131 7.37 -3.22 18.29
N GLN A 132 8.34 -3.30 17.36
CA GLN A 132 9.61 -3.98 17.60
C GLN A 132 10.48 -3.24 18.63
N ASP A 133 10.46 -1.91 18.62
CA ASP A 133 11.15 -1.08 19.61
C ASP A 133 10.55 -1.24 21.01
N ALA A 134 9.21 -1.29 21.12
CA ALA A 134 8.51 -1.53 22.38
C ALA A 134 8.84 -2.92 22.97
N ARG A 135 8.88 -3.97 22.13
CA ARG A 135 9.30 -5.32 22.56
C ARG A 135 10.75 -5.35 23.05
N SER A 136 11.64 -4.63 22.37
CA SER A 136 13.07 -4.56 22.74
C SER A 136 13.26 -3.88 24.10
N ALA A 137 12.52 -2.80 24.36
CA ALA A 137 12.54 -2.11 25.66
C ALA A 137 12.01 -3.01 26.79
N LEU A 138 10.89 -3.71 26.56
CA LEU A 138 10.31 -4.63 27.54
C LEU A 138 11.25 -5.79 27.87
N ALA A 139 11.95 -6.37 26.88
CA ALA A 139 12.93 -7.44 27.12
C ALA A 139 14.11 -6.98 27.99
N VAL A 140 14.60 -5.74 27.81
CA VAL A 140 15.69 -5.18 28.62
C VAL A 140 15.24 -4.89 30.05
N VAL A 141 14.02 -4.40 30.25
CA VAL A 141 13.46 -4.15 31.59
C VAL A 141 13.23 -5.47 32.33
N GLY A 142 12.66 -6.48 31.66
CA GLY A 142 12.48 -7.82 32.22
C GLY A 142 13.80 -8.45 32.67
N GLY A 143 14.85 -8.37 31.85
CA GLY A 143 16.18 -8.87 32.21
C GLY A 143 16.82 -8.14 33.40
N LYS A 144 16.60 -6.83 33.55
CA LYS A 144 17.08 -6.07 34.72
C LYS A 144 16.34 -6.44 35.99
N VAL A 145 15.03 -6.62 35.92
CA VAL A 145 14.19 -7.05 37.05
C VAL A 145 14.60 -8.43 37.54
N LEU A 146 14.79 -9.39 36.62
CA LEU A 146 15.19 -10.75 36.98
C LEU A 146 16.57 -10.78 37.68
N ASN A 147 17.55 -10.05 37.14
CA ASN A 147 18.88 -9.94 37.75
C ASN A 147 18.85 -9.25 39.11
N PHE A 148 17.97 -8.26 39.31
CA PHE A 148 17.79 -7.61 40.60
C PHE A 148 17.23 -8.59 41.65
N PHE A 149 16.21 -9.36 41.31
CA PHE A 149 15.65 -10.39 42.20
C PHE A 149 16.66 -11.50 42.51
N LEU A 150 17.42 -11.96 41.52
CA LEU A 150 18.45 -12.98 41.73
C LEU A 150 19.53 -12.51 42.71
N ASN A 151 20.01 -11.27 42.54
CA ASN A 151 21.01 -10.69 43.45
C ASN A 151 20.47 -10.43 44.85
N ALA A 152 19.19 -10.07 44.98
CA ALA A 152 18.55 -9.90 46.29
C ALA A 152 18.40 -11.24 47.03
N PHE A 153 18.13 -12.34 46.32
CA PHE A 153 18.02 -13.68 46.91
C PHE A 153 19.38 -14.27 47.31
N ILE A 154 20.44 -14.00 46.57
CA ILE A 154 21.81 -14.45 46.90
C ILE A 154 22.39 -13.69 48.11
N ALA A 155 21.92 -12.47 48.37
CA ALA A 155 22.36 -11.62 49.46
C ALA A 155 21.61 -11.85 50.79
N LEU A 156 20.61 -12.73 50.79
CA LEU A 156 19.81 -13.14 51.96
C LEU A 156 20.25 -14.54 52.42
#